data_AF-A0A852PTS4-F1
#
_entry.id   AF-A0A852PTS4-F1
#
_cell.length_a   1.000
_cell.length_b   1.000
_cell.length_c   1.000
_cell.angle_alpha   90.00
_cell.angle_beta   90.00
_cell.angle_gamma   90.00
#
_symmetry.space_group_name_H-M   'P 1'
#
loop_
_entity.id
_entity.type
_entity.pdbx_description
1 polymer ?
#
loop_
_entity_poly.entity_id
_entity_poly.type
_entity_poly.pdbx_seq_one_letter_code
_entity_poly.pdbx_strand_id
1 'polypeptide(L)'
;MQKFTDVFAETIPFFCKTAIAFALAFLIGGIAYCFADEPTDWHDNTLSEQIQQEERVKAKAQWREENGIYQANLTPQVNADMYRYVEQKQAKINRTWSK
;
A
#
# COMPACT_ATOMS: atom_id res chain seq x y z
N MET A 1 -66.31 -11.07 -11.78
CA MET A 1 -64.91 -11.53 -11.63
C MET A 1 -63.88 -10.58 -12.25
N GLN A 2 -64.16 -9.92 -13.36
CA GLN A 2 -63.22 -9.03 -14.08
C GLN A 2 -62.54 -7.95 -13.21
N LYS A 3 -63.30 -7.23 -12.37
CA LYS A 3 -62.76 -6.22 -11.44
C LYS A 3 -61.77 -6.76 -10.41
N PHE A 4 -61.89 -8.04 -10.04
CA PHE A 4 -61.04 -8.67 -9.04
C PHE A 4 -59.69 -9.05 -9.68
N THR A 5 -59.72 -9.54 -10.92
CA THR A 5 -58.53 -9.86 -11.71
C THR A 5 -57.71 -8.62 -12.08
N ASP A 6 -58.37 -7.49 -12.36
CA ASP A 6 -57.68 -6.23 -12.70
C ASP A 6 -56.87 -5.68 -11.50
N VAL A 7 -57.44 -5.78 -10.28
CA VAL A 7 -56.74 -5.38 -9.05
C VAL A 7 -55.49 -6.26 -8.82
N PHE A 8 -55.57 -7.57 -9.06
CA PHE A 8 -54.40 -8.43 -8.98
C PHE A 8 -53.38 -8.15 -10.08
N ALA A 9 -53.82 -7.90 -11.32
CA ALA A 9 -52.93 -7.57 -12.42
C ALA A 9 -52.12 -6.28 -12.16
N GLU A 10 -52.69 -5.33 -11.42
CA GLU A 10 -52.01 -4.10 -11.02
C GLU A 10 -51.13 -4.28 -9.76
N THR A 11 -51.57 -5.08 -8.80
CA THR A 11 -50.89 -5.23 -7.50
C THR A 11 -49.75 -6.26 -7.53
N ILE A 12 -49.86 -7.33 -8.33
CA ILE A 12 -48.83 -8.37 -8.51
C ILE A 12 -47.47 -7.78 -8.96
N PRO A 13 -47.37 -6.92 -9.99
CA PRO A 13 -46.09 -6.37 -10.41
C PRO A 13 -45.44 -5.47 -9.36
N PHE A 14 -46.24 -4.80 -8.51
CA PHE A 14 -45.71 -4.06 -7.35
C PHE A 14 -45.06 -5.02 -6.37
N PHE A 15 -45.76 -6.07 -5.93
CA PHE A 15 -45.19 -7.05 -5.00
C PHE A 15 -43.98 -7.81 -5.57
N CYS A 16 -43.98 -8.16 -6.86
CA CYS A 16 -42.84 -8.78 -7.52
C CYS A 16 -41.60 -7.87 -7.50
N LYS A 17 -41.76 -6.58 -7.82
CA LYS A 17 -40.65 -5.62 -7.77
C LYS A 17 -40.12 -5.45 -6.35
N THR A 18 -40.99 -5.37 -5.36
CA THR A 18 -40.62 -5.26 -3.95
C THR A 18 -39.87 -6.50 -3.46
N ALA A 19 -40.36 -7.70 -3.81
CA ALA A 19 -39.70 -8.96 -3.47
C ALA A 19 -38.31 -9.08 -4.11
N ILE A 20 -38.16 -8.67 -5.37
CA ILE A 20 -36.85 -8.63 -6.05
C ILE A 20 -35.91 -7.64 -5.36
N ALA A 21 -36.39 -6.45 -5.00
CA ALA A 21 -35.59 -5.44 -4.30
C ALA A 21 -35.10 -5.95 -2.93
N PHE A 22 -35.97 -6.62 -2.16
CA PHE A 22 -35.56 -7.25 -0.91
C PHE A 22 -34.55 -8.38 -1.12
N ALA A 23 -34.77 -9.26 -2.10
CA ALA A 23 -33.84 -10.33 -2.41
C ALA A 23 -32.44 -9.79 -2.77
N LEU A 24 -32.37 -8.73 -3.58
CA LEU A 24 -31.10 -8.07 -3.93
C LEU A 24 -30.44 -7.41 -2.71
N ALA A 25 -31.21 -6.74 -1.84
CA ALA A 25 -30.67 -6.13 -0.63
C ALA A 25 -30.09 -7.17 0.33
N PHE A 26 -30.76 -8.32 0.51
CA PHE A 26 -30.24 -9.43 1.31
C PHE A 26 -29.01 -10.08 0.69
N LEU A 27 -28.95 -10.22 -0.64
CA LEU A 27 -27.80 -10.78 -1.33
C LEU A 27 -26.57 -9.87 -1.19
N ILE A 28 -26.73 -8.57 -1.44
CA ILE A 28 -25.65 -7.58 -1.31
C ILE A 28 -25.21 -7.45 0.16
N GLY A 29 -26.17 -7.33 1.09
CA GLY A 29 -25.88 -7.24 2.52
C GLY A 29 -25.24 -8.50 3.09
N GLY A 30 -25.68 -9.68 2.65
CA GLY A 30 -25.10 -10.96 3.04
C GLY A 30 -23.66 -11.13 2.53
N ILE A 31 -23.39 -10.76 1.28
CA ILE A 31 -22.01 -10.75 0.74
C ILE A 31 -21.15 -9.76 1.54
N ALA A 32 -21.64 -8.54 1.80
CA ALA A 32 -20.90 -7.54 2.58
C ALA A 32 -20.58 -8.01 4.00
N TYR A 33 -21.51 -8.73 4.66
CA TYR A 33 -21.28 -9.29 5.99
C TYR A 33 -20.18 -10.37 6.01
N CYS A 34 -20.06 -11.19 4.95
CA CYS A 34 -18.97 -12.18 4.84
C CYS A 34 -17.58 -11.54 4.81
N PHE A 35 -17.47 -10.29 4.36
CA PHE A 35 -16.22 -9.52 4.30
C PHE A 35 -16.10 -8.46 5.40
N ALA A 36 -17.10 -8.35 6.31
CA ALA A 36 -17.09 -7.35 7.37
C ALA A 36 -16.12 -7.68 8.52
N ASP A 37 -15.86 -8.97 8.71
CA ASP A 37 -14.97 -9.50 9.75
C ASP A 37 -13.59 -9.91 9.21
N GLU A 38 -13.33 -9.75 7.91
CA GLU A 38 -11.97 -9.85 7.40
C GLU A 38 -11.21 -8.60 7.85
N PRO A 39 -10.21 -8.73 8.73
CA PRO A 39 -9.39 -7.59 9.12
C PRO A 39 -8.60 -7.18 7.88
N THR A 40 -9.13 -6.19 7.16
CA THR A 40 -8.28 -5.44 6.24
C THR A 40 -7.19 -4.81 7.09
N ASP A 41 -5.93 -5.10 6.77
CA ASP A 41 -4.69 -4.54 7.34
C ASP A 41 -4.60 -3.03 6.99
N TRP A 42 -5.69 -2.29 7.16
CA TRP A 42 -5.78 -0.85 6.95
C TRP A 42 -5.28 -0.13 8.21
N HIS A 43 -5.61 -0.66 9.39
CA HIS A 43 -5.29 -0.02 10.68
C HIS A 43 -4.00 -0.53 11.31
N ASP A 44 -3.67 -1.81 11.13
CA ASP A 44 -2.34 -2.33 11.34
C ASP A 44 -1.67 -2.39 9.98
N ASN A 45 -0.38 -2.03 9.90
CA ASN A 45 0.43 -2.15 8.68
C ASN A 45 1.64 -3.06 8.94
N THR A 46 1.60 -3.83 10.03
CA THR A 46 2.75 -4.56 10.57
C THR A 46 3.26 -5.59 9.56
N LEU A 47 2.35 -6.30 8.89
CA LEU A 47 2.72 -7.27 7.85
C LEU A 47 3.34 -6.57 6.63
N SER A 48 2.72 -5.47 6.20
CA SER A 48 3.22 -4.65 5.09
C SER A 48 4.61 -4.07 5.36
N GLU A 49 4.86 -3.58 6.58
CA GLU A 49 6.17 -3.11 7.01
C GLU A 49 7.21 -4.23 7.04
N GLN A 50 6.84 -5.42 7.54
CA GLN A 50 7.73 -6.58 7.54
C GLN A 50 8.12 -7.00 6.12
N ILE A 51 7.15 -7.10 5.21
CA ILE A 51 7.39 -7.43 3.80
C ILE A 51 8.31 -6.40 3.16
N GLN A 52 8.05 -5.10 3.38
CA GLN A 52 8.88 -4.03 2.85
C GLN A 52 10.31 -4.07 3.40
N GLN A 53 10.50 -4.40 4.69
CA GLN A 53 11.83 -4.55 5.25
C GLN A 53 12.58 -5.74 4.65
N GLU A 54 11.91 -6.89 4.48
CA GLU A 54 12.50 -8.08 3.88
C GLU A 54 12.92 -7.82 2.42
N GLU A 55 12.07 -7.17 1.63
CA GLU A 55 12.38 -6.77 0.26
C GLU A 55 13.56 -5.81 0.17
N ARG A 56 13.65 -4.84 1.09
CA ARG A 56 14.80 -3.92 1.15
C ARG A 56 16.09 -4.65 1.48
N VAL A 57 16.06 -5.65 2.36
CA VAL A 57 17.24 -6.46 2.68
C VAL A 57 17.67 -7.28 1.46
N LYS A 58 16.72 -7.94 0.78
CA LYS A 58 16.98 -8.71 -0.44
C LYS A 58 17.56 -7.82 -1.56
N ALA A 59 16.95 -6.68 -1.83
CA ALA A 59 17.44 -5.72 -2.83
C ALA A 59 18.85 -5.21 -2.49
N LYS A 60 19.13 -4.94 -1.21
CA LYS A 60 20.46 -4.54 -0.75
C LYS A 60 21.49 -5.66 -0.89
N ALA A 61 21.10 -6.91 -0.68
CA ALA A 61 21.98 -8.07 -0.89
C ALA A 61 22.28 -8.25 -2.38
N GLN A 62 21.26 -8.26 -3.23
CA GLN A 62 21.42 -8.34 -4.69
C GLN A 62 22.30 -7.21 -5.24
N TRP A 63 22.06 -5.98 -4.80
CA TRP A 63 22.89 -4.85 -5.20
C TRP A 63 24.37 -5.03 -4.82
N ARG A 64 24.65 -5.59 -3.63
CA ARG A 64 26.03 -5.89 -3.19
C ARG A 64 26.67 -7.02 -3.98
N GLU A 65 25.90 -8.01 -4.41
CA GLU A 65 26.39 -9.09 -5.27
C GLU A 65 26.75 -8.58 -6.66
N GLU A 66 25.91 -7.70 -7.23
CA GLU A 66 26.11 -7.14 -8.57
C GLU A 66 27.18 -6.04 -8.64
N ASN A 67 27.18 -5.14 -7.65
CA ASN A 67 28.00 -3.92 -7.67
C ASN A 67 29.19 -4.00 -6.70
N GLY A 68 29.31 -5.10 -5.95
CA GLY A 68 30.24 -5.24 -4.85
C GLY A 68 29.84 -4.40 -3.63
N ILE A 69 30.62 -4.53 -2.55
CA ILE A 69 30.46 -3.66 -1.40
C ILE A 69 31.17 -2.34 -1.71
N TYR A 70 30.40 -1.26 -1.91
CA TYR A 70 30.97 0.09 -1.97
C TYR A 70 31.80 0.32 -0.70
N GLN A 71 33.07 0.69 -0.85
CA GLN A 71 33.96 0.94 0.29
C GLN A 71 34.23 -0.28 1.20
N ALA A 72 34.27 -1.50 0.65
CA ALA A 72 34.48 -2.75 1.40
C ALA A 72 35.72 -2.78 2.33
N ASN A 73 36.74 -1.97 2.04
CA ASN A 73 38.03 -1.94 2.74
C ASN A 73 38.52 -0.51 2.97
N LEU A 74 37.71 0.34 3.60
CA LEU A 74 38.21 1.62 4.11
C LEU A 74 39.10 1.35 5.32
N THR A 75 40.41 1.27 5.09
CA THR A 75 41.38 1.33 6.20
C THR A 75 41.15 2.64 6.97
N PRO A 76 41.43 2.69 8.29
CA PRO A 76 41.26 3.92 9.07
C PRO A 76 41.92 5.14 8.43
N GLN A 77 43.05 4.92 7.75
CA GLN A 77 43.78 5.93 6.99
C GLN A 77 42.97 6.49 5.82
N VAL A 78 42.40 5.62 4.96
CA VAL A 78 41.61 6.05 3.80
C VAL A 78 40.33 6.78 4.25
N ASN A 79 39.74 6.35 5.36
CA ASN A 79 38.59 7.02 5.94
C ASN A 79 38.95 8.44 6.43
N ALA A 80 40.07 8.58 7.15
CA ALA A 80 40.57 9.87 7.60
C ALA A 80 40.92 10.80 6.42
N ASP A 81 41.56 10.29 5.37
CA ASP A 81 41.89 11.06 4.17
C ASP A 81 40.63 11.49 3.41
N MET A 82 39.57 10.68 3.37
CA MET A 82 38.28 11.04 2.79
C MET A 82 37.64 12.22 3.53
N TYR A 83 37.57 12.18 4.87
CA TYR A 83 37.04 13.29 5.65
C TYR A 83 37.85 14.58 5.43
N ARG A 84 39.19 14.47 5.43
CA ARG A 84 40.08 15.60 5.21
C ARG A 84 39.89 16.22 3.81
N TYR A 85 39.67 15.39 2.78
CA TYR A 85 39.36 15.86 1.43
C TYR A 85 38.02 16.61 1.38
N VAL A 86 36.99 16.07 2.04
CA VAL A 86 35.66 16.72 2.13
C VAL A 86 35.76 18.07 2.82
N GLU A 87 36.48 18.16 3.95
CA GLU A 87 36.71 19.42 4.67
C GLU A 87 37.42 20.47 3.79
N GLN A 88 38.45 20.07 3.04
CA GLN A 88 39.15 20.95 2.11
C GLN A 88 38.22 21.47 1.00
N LYS A 89 37.35 20.62 0.45
CA LYS A 89 36.38 21.01 -0.56
C LYS A 89 35.32 21.95 0.00
N GLN A 90 34.83 21.67 1.22
CA GLN A 90 33.87 22.55 1.88
C GLN A 90 34.48 23.92 2.15
N ALA A 91 35.72 23.99 2.64
CA ALA A 91 36.42 25.25 2.83
C ALA A 91 36.62 26.03 1.51
N LYS A 92 36.87 25.33 0.39
CA LYS A 92 36.98 25.94 -0.94
C LYS A 92 35.64 26.52 -1.41
N ILE A 93 34.55 25.78 -1.23
CA ILE A 93 33.19 26.26 -1.53
C ILE A 93 32.88 27.49 -0.68
N ASN A 94 33.07 27.42 0.63
CA ASN A 94 32.81 28.52 1.54
C ASN A 94 33.61 29.78 1.15
N ARG A 95 34.89 29.66 0.78
CA ARG A 95 35.69 30.78 0.26
C ARG A 95 35.20 31.36 -1.06
N THR A 96 34.54 30.56 -1.89
CA THR A 96 34.03 30.98 -3.20
C THR A 96 32.68 31.67 -3.05
N TRP A 97 31.89 31.28 -2.04
CA TRP A 97 30.55 31.79 -1.76
C TRP A 97 30.51 32.91 -0.70
N SER A 98 31.61 33.15 0.02
CA SER A 98 31.75 34.28 0.96
C SER A 98 32.40 35.53 0.34
N LYS A 99 32.61 35.54 -0.98
CA LYS A 99 33.07 36.69 -1.76
C LYS A 99 31.91 37.24 -2.58
#